data_AF-A0A7I4D8T7-F1
#
_entry.id   AF-A0A7I4D8T7-F1
#
_cell.length_a   1.000
_cell.length_b   1.000
_cell.length_c   1.000
_cell.angle_alpha   90.00
_cell.angle_beta   90.00
_cell.angle_gamma   90.00
#
_symmetry.space_group_name_H-M   'P 1'
#
loop_
_entity.id
_entity.type
_entity.pdbx_description
1 polymer ?
#
loop_
_entity_poly.entity_id
_entity_poly.type
_entity_poly.pdbx_seq_one_letter_code
_entity_poly.pdbx_strand_id
1 'polypeptide(L)'
;MWSVGTCNSEAAGSRSVPNSPRSPGDELKIEDVTPPKSNRKGHRRSKNSEMSPFVREKTLTTPDHRSASYEGGVVNCLISFKSMERARSTLEDFCRSYFMFHNMDVHNPIHVFRYLPLLVFVESYIYQLDEQNEDQLCFSALTGDSKPSCEVSSEFASGLGKDPFAGLRVVLQEHDLLTKRIEDELMNGLHYWHLEHILCTAISAKEEVKADDVVEALRLKSFDYRVLNLLMYGLRNEPVNEAHFEFLSISELLVEMADDLYDYEVVPITLYHFWTLCSAPV
;
A
#
# COMPACT_ATOMS: atom_id res chain seq x y z
N MET A 1 3.56 20.55 8.26
CA MET A 1 2.90 21.82 7.89
C MET A 1 1.78 21.44 6.93
N TRP A 2 0.55 21.43 7.43
CA TRP A 2 -0.63 20.93 6.71
C TRP A 2 -1.02 21.95 5.63
N SER A 3 -1.04 21.54 4.36
CA SER A 3 -1.37 22.44 3.26
C SER A 3 -2.87 22.37 2.98
N VAL A 4 -3.58 23.36 3.52
CA VAL A 4 -4.99 23.64 3.24
C VAL A 4 -5.07 24.25 1.83
N GLY A 5 -5.88 23.64 0.98
CA GLY A 5 -6.15 24.13 -0.37
C GLY A 5 -6.85 25.49 -0.35
N THR A 6 -6.30 26.46 -1.08
CA THR A 6 -6.96 27.74 -1.36
C THR A 6 -7.66 27.69 -2.71
N CYS A 7 -9.00 27.67 -2.69
CA CYS A 7 -9.84 28.17 -3.77
C CYS A 7 -10.27 29.59 -3.42
N ASN A 8 -10.16 30.52 -4.37
CA ASN A 8 -11.01 31.71 -4.38
C ASN A 8 -11.30 32.13 -5.82
N SER A 9 -12.59 32.31 -6.06
CA SER A 9 -13.26 32.68 -7.30
C SER A 9 -13.28 34.20 -7.52
N GLU A 10 -13.58 34.55 -8.78
CA GLU A 10 -13.54 35.86 -9.43
C GLU A 10 -14.50 36.92 -8.86
N ALA A 11 -14.13 38.20 -9.04
CA ALA A 11 -15.08 39.29 -9.22
C ALA A 11 -14.51 40.40 -10.15
N ALA A 12 -15.37 40.89 -11.04
CA ALA A 12 -15.07 41.73 -12.21
C ALA A 12 -14.82 43.23 -11.92
N GLY A 13 -14.13 43.91 -12.85
CA GLY A 13 -14.03 45.37 -12.91
C GLY A 13 -13.31 45.88 -14.16
N SER A 14 -14.07 46.40 -15.13
CA SER A 14 -13.68 46.89 -16.46
C SER A 14 -12.94 48.23 -16.45
N ARG A 15 -11.97 48.46 -17.36
CA ARG A 15 -11.78 49.71 -18.16
C ARG A 15 -10.59 49.64 -19.15
N SER A 16 -10.74 50.44 -20.21
CA SER A 16 -10.09 50.45 -21.53
C SER A 16 -8.81 51.32 -21.66
N VAL A 17 -8.01 50.99 -22.70
CA VAL A 17 -6.73 51.53 -23.26
C VAL A 17 -6.66 53.06 -23.54
N PRO A 18 -5.48 53.73 -23.75
CA PRO A 18 -4.70 53.67 -25.02
C PRO A 18 -3.13 53.90 -24.99
N ASN A 19 -2.44 53.32 -26.01
CA ASN A 19 -1.28 53.77 -26.83
C ASN A 19 0.14 54.16 -26.30
N SER A 20 1.14 53.32 -26.68
CA SER A 20 2.50 53.50 -27.31
C SER A 20 3.27 54.86 -27.32
N PRO A 21 4.64 54.91 -27.40
CA PRO A 21 5.45 54.35 -28.52
C PRO A 21 6.87 53.73 -28.23
N ARG A 22 7.41 53.11 -29.30
CA ARG A 22 8.69 52.35 -29.55
C ARG A 22 10.01 53.13 -29.31
N SER A 23 11.19 52.51 -29.12
CA SER A 23 12.10 51.83 -30.11
C SER A 23 13.45 51.40 -29.42
N PRO A 24 14.49 50.85 -30.11
CA PRO A 24 14.62 49.52 -30.73
C PRO A 24 15.96 48.79 -30.38
N GLY A 25 16.09 47.50 -30.73
CA GLY A 25 17.41 46.86 -30.90
C GLY A 25 17.47 45.33 -30.72
N ASP A 26 17.73 44.66 -31.84
CA ASP A 26 18.37 43.35 -32.03
C ASP A 26 17.52 42.06 -32.10
N GLU A 27 17.18 41.73 -33.35
CA GLU A 27 16.78 40.40 -33.84
C GLU A 27 17.97 39.44 -33.90
N LEU A 28 17.77 38.17 -33.50
CA LEU A 28 18.58 37.04 -33.94
C LEU A 28 17.66 35.89 -34.36
N LYS A 29 17.78 35.51 -35.65
CA LYS A 29 17.05 34.42 -36.32
C LYS A 29 17.69 33.07 -36.00
N ILE A 30 16.86 32.05 -35.82
CA ILE A 30 17.26 30.63 -35.68
C ILE A 30 17.09 29.96 -37.05
N GLU A 31 18.17 29.37 -37.57
CA GLU A 31 18.17 28.50 -38.75
C GLU A 31 18.16 27.01 -38.35
N ASP A 32 17.38 26.23 -39.10
CA ASP A 32 17.24 24.77 -39.04
C ASP A 32 18.53 24.04 -39.44
N VAL A 33 18.93 23.02 -38.67
CA VAL A 33 20.04 22.11 -39.00
C VAL A 33 19.54 20.67 -39.10
N THR A 34 19.73 20.05 -40.27
CA THR A 34 19.44 18.65 -40.60
C THR A 34 20.61 17.71 -40.23
N PRO A 35 20.36 16.41 -40.00
CA PRO A 35 21.38 15.47 -39.46
C PRO A 35 22.22 14.78 -40.55
N PRO A 36 23.49 14.39 -40.27
CA PRO A 36 24.35 13.77 -41.27
C PRO A 36 24.27 12.23 -41.30
N LYS A 37 24.45 11.66 -42.50
CA LYS A 37 24.54 10.23 -42.82
C LYS A 37 25.96 9.69 -42.59
N SER A 38 26.12 8.53 -41.96
CA SER A 38 27.41 7.83 -41.82
C SER A 38 27.55 6.66 -42.81
N ASN A 39 28.59 6.71 -43.65
CA ASN A 39 29.00 5.67 -44.59
C ASN A 39 29.82 4.56 -43.89
N ARG A 40 29.50 3.29 -44.14
CA ARG A 40 30.37 2.13 -43.83
C ARG A 40 31.19 1.74 -45.06
N LYS A 41 32.52 1.69 -44.91
CA LYS A 41 33.44 0.93 -45.79
C LYS A 41 34.38 0.10 -44.92
N GLY A 42 34.53 -1.18 -45.25
CA GLY A 42 35.34 -2.14 -44.54
C GLY A 42 36.82 -2.18 -44.96
N HIS A 43 37.60 -2.93 -44.19
CA HIS A 43 38.87 -3.53 -44.62
C HIS A 43 39.16 -4.83 -43.85
N ARG A 44 39.61 -5.84 -44.60
CA ARG A 44 40.08 -7.18 -44.20
C ARG A 44 41.60 -7.13 -43.91
N ARG A 45 42.14 -7.99 -43.01
CA ARG A 45 42.90 -9.25 -43.33
C ARG A 45 43.86 -9.71 -42.18
N SER A 46 43.71 -10.98 -41.73
CA SER A 46 44.70 -12.05 -41.38
C SER A 46 45.87 -11.81 -40.38
N LYS A 47 46.45 -12.79 -39.64
CA LYS A 47 46.24 -14.24 -39.32
C LYS A 47 47.35 -14.73 -38.33
N ASN A 48 47.11 -15.89 -37.68
CA ASN A 48 48.04 -16.88 -37.03
C ASN A 48 48.54 -16.59 -35.60
N SER A 49 48.79 -17.53 -34.68
CA SER A 49 48.59 -19.00 -34.47
C SER A 49 48.26 -19.18 -32.96
N GLU A 50 47.76 -20.26 -32.36
CA GLU A 50 48.14 -21.68 -32.38
C GLU A 50 47.16 -22.46 -31.47
N MET A 51 47.06 -23.79 -31.63
CA MET A 51 45.95 -24.63 -31.14
C MET A 51 46.39 -25.79 -30.21
N SER A 52 45.51 -26.13 -29.24
CA SER A 52 45.24 -27.45 -28.60
C SER A 52 46.11 -27.94 -27.41
N PRO A 53 45.66 -28.91 -26.55
CA PRO A 53 44.53 -29.84 -26.75
C PRO A 53 43.54 -30.13 -25.60
N PHE A 54 42.33 -30.46 -26.06
CA PHE A 54 41.37 -31.50 -25.65
C PHE A 54 41.84 -32.51 -24.57
N VAL A 55 41.10 -32.61 -23.46
CA VAL A 55 41.18 -33.72 -22.50
C VAL A 55 39.81 -34.39 -22.34
N ARG A 56 39.92 -35.72 -22.29
CA ARG A 56 38.98 -36.81 -22.47
C ARG A 56 37.97 -36.95 -21.33
N GLU A 57 36.71 -37.15 -21.70
CA GLU A 57 35.61 -37.62 -20.86
C GLU A 57 35.96 -38.99 -20.23
N LYS A 58 35.77 -39.10 -18.91
CA LYS A 58 35.75 -40.38 -18.18
C LYS A 58 34.51 -40.42 -17.32
N THR A 59 33.60 -41.29 -17.72
CA THR A 59 32.49 -41.83 -16.95
C THR A 59 33.00 -42.38 -15.61
N LEU A 60 32.49 -41.86 -14.49
CA LEU A 60 32.64 -42.49 -13.19
C LEU A 60 31.26 -42.65 -12.56
N THR A 61 30.90 -43.90 -12.35
CA THR A 61 29.69 -44.41 -11.72
C THR A 61 29.60 -43.96 -10.26
N THR A 62 28.37 -43.67 -9.84
CA THR A 62 27.91 -43.32 -8.50
C THR A 62 28.37 -44.29 -7.41
N PRO A 63 28.52 -43.79 -6.17
CA PRO A 63 28.03 -44.48 -5.01
C PRO A 63 26.89 -43.71 -4.36
N ASP A 64 25.89 -44.50 -3.97
CA ASP A 64 24.63 -44.16 -3.35
C ASP A 64 24.86 -43.52 -1.97
N HIS A 65 24.43 -42.27 -1.79
CA HIS A 65 24.22 -41.67 -0.47
C HIS A 65 22.82 -41.07 -0.44
N ARG A 66 21.88 -41.85 0.12
CA ARG A 66 20.67 -41.34 0.77
C ARG A 66 21.06 -40.17 1.69
N SER A 67 20.51 -38.98 1.46
CA SER A 67 20.21 -37.97 2.48
C SER A 67 19.38 -36.82 1.90
N ALA A 68 18.17 -36.68 2.45
CA ALA A 68 17.33 -35.48 2.53
C ALA A 68 17.04 -34.71 1.22
N SER A 69 15.89 -35.02 0.63
CA SER A 69 15.13 -34.06 -0.18
C SER A 69 14.78 -32.83 0.67
N TYR A 70 15.51 -31.74 0.49
CA TYR A 70 14.98 -30.42 0.81
C TYR A 70 13.92 -30.10 -0.25
N GLU A 71 12.67 -30.45 0.02
CA GLU A 71 11.53 -29.82 -0.63
C GLU A 71 11.35 -28.43 -0.01
N GLY A 72 12.26 -27.51 -0.35
CA GLY A 72 12.02 -26.08 -0.19
C GLY A 72 11.03 -25.67 -1.27
N GLY A 73 9.74 -25.90 -1.01
CA GLY A 73 8.68 -25.39 -1.87
C GLY A 73 8.78 -23.87 -1.88
N VAL A 74 9.15 -23.30 -3.04
CA VAL A 74 9.11 -21.85 -3.25
C VAL A 74 7.68 -21.42 -2.99
N VAL A 75 7.46 -20.67 -1.90
CA VAL A 75 6.14 -20.11 -1.60
C VAL A 75 5.91 -18.97 -2.57
N ASN A 76 5.15 -19.24 -3.63
CA ASN A 76 4.71 -18.21 -4.55
C ASN A 76 3.52 -17.47 -3.92
N CYS A 77 3.79 -16.31 -3.31
CA CYS A 77 2.75 -15.35 -2.95
C CYS A 77 2.29 -14.61 -4.20
N LEU A 78 1.07 -14.89 -4.65
CA LEU A 78 0.44 -14.19 -5.76
C LEU A 78 -0.23 -12.92 -5.25
N ILE A 79 0.22 -11.77 -5.76
CA ILE A 79 -0.38 -10.46 -5.53
C ILE A 79 -0.98 -9.98 -6.84
N SER A 80 -2.22 -9.53 -6.81
CA SER A 80 -2.89 -8.96 -7.97
C SER A 80 -2.29 -7.60 -8.33
N PHE A 81 -2.22 -7.30 -9.62
CA PHE A 81 -1.77 -5.98 -10.09
C PHE A 81 -2.67 -4.86 -9.55
N LYS A 82 -3.99 -5.13 -9.43
CA LYS A 82 -4.96 -4.19 -8.84
C LYS A 82 -4.59 -3.83 -7.40
N SER A 83 -4.22 -4.81 -6.58
CA SER A 83 -3.80 -4.59 -5.20
C SER A 83 -2.52 -3.74 -5.14
N MET A 84 -1.60 -3.94 -6.08
CA MET A 84 -0.41 -3.07 -6.20
C MET A 84 -0.73 -1.63 -6.60
N GLU A 85 -1.68 -1.42 -7.51
CA GLU A 85 -2.11 -0.06 -7.88
C GLU A 85 -2.78 0.66 -6.72
N ARG A 86 -3.52 -0.07 -5.89
CA ARG A 86 -4.22 0.45 -4.71
C ARG A 86 -3.26 0.78 -3.57
N ALA A 87 -2.29 -0.09 -3.32
CA ALA A 87 -1.22 0.12 -2.34
C ALA A 87 -0.46 1.45 -2.54
N ARG A 88 -0.45 2.00 -3.77
CA ARG A 88 0.30 3.22 -4.09
C ARG A 88 -0.08 4.42 -3.22
N SER A 89 -1.38 4.67 -2.99
CA SER A 89 -1.80 5.82 -2.18
C SER A 89 -1.41 5.63 -0.72
N THR A 90 -1.66 4.45 -0.16
CA THR A 90 -1.24 4.11 1.21
C THR A 90 0.26 4.30 1.39
N LEU A 91 1.07 3.84 0.43
CA LEU A 91 2.52 3.99 0.50
C LEU A 91 3.00 5.43 0.37
N GLU A 92 2.33 6.24 -0.46
CA GLU A 92 2.62 7.67 -0.55
C GLU A 92 2.38 8.36 0.80
N ASP A 93 1.24 8.08 1.42
CA ASP A 93 0.86 8.64 2.72
C ASP A 93 1.74 8.10 3.86
N PHE A 94 2.05 6.79 3.85
CA PHE A 94 3.02 6.19 4.75
C PHE A 94 4.39 6.86 4.65
N CYS A 95 4.92 7.05 3.44
CA CYS A 95 6.22 7.70 3.27
C CYS A 95 6.20 9.14 3.79
N ARG A 96 5.10 9.89 3.58
CA ARG A 96 4.97 11.28 4.06
C ARG A 96 4.84 11.38 5.57
N SER A 97 4.15 10.43 6.20
CA SER A 97 3.79 10.49 7.61
C SER A 97 4.80 9.77 8.50
N TYR A 98 5.38 8.65 8.04
CA TYR A 98 6.23 7.79 8.87
C TYR A 98 7.72 8.05 8.70
N PHE A 99 8.19 8.51 7.54
CA PHE A 99 9.64 8.67 7.31
C PHE A 99 10.31 9.63 8.31
N MET A 100 9.58 10.64 8.79
CA MET A 100 10.10 11.55 9.80
C MET A 100 10.47 10.85 11.13
N PHE A 101 9.79 9.76 11.49
CA PHE A 101 10.11 8.96 12.68
C PHE A 101 11.30 8.02 12.45
N HIS A 102 11.72 7.87 11.20
CA HIS A 102 12.84 7.05 10.75
C HIS A 102 14.05 7.88 10.30
N ASN A 103 14.06 9.19 10.57
CA ASN A 103 15.10 10.11 10.05
C ASN A 103 15.31 9.98 8.53
N MET A 104 14.22 9.70 7.82
CA MET A 104 14.19 9.55 6.38
C MET A 104 13.53 10.77 5.74
N ASP A 105 13.80 10.94 4.45
CA ASP A 105 13.36 12.07 3.66
C ASP A 105 12.63 11.54 2.43
N VAL A 106 11.36 11.91 2.30
CA VAL A 106 10.49 11.53 1.19
C VAL A 106 10.98 12.09 -0.16
N HIS A 107 11.75 13.17 -0.13
CA HIS A 107 12.33 13.76 -1.34
C HIS A 107 13.65 13.10 -1.75
N ASN A 108 14.21 12.21 -0.93
CA ASN A 108 15.42 11.47 -1.25
C ASN A 108 15.06 10.14 -1.94
N PRO A 109 15.37 9.97 -3.24
CA PRO A 109 15.04 8.74 -3.96
C PRO A 109 15.66 7.48 -3.35
N ILE A 110 16.83 7.58 -2.71
CA ILE A 110 17.48 6.43 -2.06
C ILE A 110 16.66 5.96 -0.86
N HIS A 111 16.11 6.90 -0.07
CA HIS A 111 15.28 6.57 1.08
C HIS A 111 13.99 5.87 0.65
N VAL A 112 13.37 6.32 -0.45
CA VAL A 112 12.15 5.73 -0.98
C VAL A 112 12.44 4.38 -1.66
N PHE A 113 13.25 4.37 -2.72
CA PHE A 113 13.37 3.21 -3.61
C PHE A 113 14.14 2.03 -3.02
N ARG A 114 14.97 2.24 -1.98
CA ARG A 114 15.71 1.15 -1.33
C ARG A 114 14.78 0.11 -0.69
N TYR A 115 13.69 0.57 -0.08
CA TYR A 115 12.77 -0.27 0.70
C TYR A 115 11.45 -0.53 -0.03
N LEU A 116 11.17 0.26 -1.07
CA LEU A 116 9.92 0.21 -1.85
C LEU A 116 9.51 -1.20 -2.29
N PRO A 117 10.38 -2.10 -2.78
CA PRO A 117 9.93 -3.42 -3.24
C PRO A 117 9.24 -4.24 -2.14
N LEU A 118 9.78 -4.22 -0.92
CA LEU A 118 9.18 -4.95 0.20
C LEU A 118 7.93 -4.22 0.72
N LEU A 119 7.99 -2.90 0.87
CA LEU A 119 6.83 -2.12 1.34
C LEU A 119 5.64 -2.29 0.39
N VAL A 120 5.87 -2.20 -0.93
CA VAL A 120 4.84 -2.46 -1.95
C VAL A 120 4.30 -3.87 -1.82
N PHE A 121 5.17 -4.87 -1.71
CA PHE A 121 4.73 -6.27 -1.59
C PHE A 121 3.82 -6.45 -0.36
N VAL A 122 4.24 -5.99 0.82
CA VAL A 122 3.49 -6.19 2.07
C VAL A 122 2.16 -5.45 2.04
N GLU A 123 2.16 -4.17 1.68
CA GLU A 123 0.93 -3.38 1.59
C GLU A 123 -0.04 -3.98 0.59
N SER A 124 0.44 -4.36 -0.61
CA SER A 124 -0.43 -4.96 -1.62
C SER A 124 -0.98 -6.31 -1.19
N TYR A 125 -0.22 -7.07 -0.39
CA TYR A 125 -0.67 -8.35 0.16
C TYR A 125 -1.78 -8.14 1.19
N ILE A 126 -1.60 -7.21 2.12
CA ILE A 126 -2.60 -6.88 3.15
C ILE A 126 -3.87 -6.33 2.49
N TYR A 127 -3.73 -5.37 1.58
CA TYR A 127 -4.86 -4.81 0.83
C TYR A 127 -5.66 -5.90 0.07
N GLN A 128 -4.97 -6.88 -0.52
CA GLN A 128 -5.65 -7.99 -1.19
C GLN A 128 -6.49 -8.84 -0.22
N LEU A 129 -6.01 -9.02 1.00
CA LEU A 129 -6.75 -9.73 2.04
C LEU A 129 -7.91 -8.90 2.58
N ASP A 130 -7.74 -7.59 2.74
CA ASP A 130 -8.82 -6.67 3.11
C ASP A 130 -9.95 -6.72 2.09
N GLU A 131 -9.65 -6.64 0.79
CA GLU A 131 -10.66 -6.75 -0.27
C GLU A 131 -11.38 -8.11 -0.24
N GLN A 132 -10.67 -9.20 0.03
CA GLN A 132 -11.27 -10.52 0.19
C GLN A 132 -12.16 -10.63 1.42
N ASN A 133 -11.83 -9.91 2.49
CA ASN A 133 -12.64 -9.82 3.71
C ASN A 133 -13.93 -9.03 3.44
N GLU A 134 -13.82 -7.86 2.79
CA GLU A 134 -14.95 -7.02 2.39
C GLU A 134 -15.91 -7.74 1.42
N ASP A 135 -15.37 -8.47 0.44
CA ASP A 135 -16.16 -9.27 -0.51
C ASP A 135 -16.99 -10.35 0.22
N GLN A 136 -16.41 -11.00 1.24
CA GLN A 136 -17.12 -11.99 2.06
C GLN A 136 -18.25 -11.35 2.88
N LEU A 137 -18.01 -10.18 3.47
CA LEU A 137 -19.03 -9.40 4.18
C LEU A 137 -20.19 -9.04 3.25
N CYS A 138 -19.88 -8.50 2.07
CA CYS A 138 -20.88 -8.15 1.06
C CYS A 138 -21.70 -9.37 0.63
N PHE A 139 -21.05 -10.51 0.37
CA PHE A 139 -21.73 -11.75 0.01
C PHE A 139 -22.66 -12.26 1.12
N SER A 140 -22.20 -12.24 2.38
CA SER A 140 -23.00 -12.68 3.53
C SER A 140 -24.27 -11.83 3.72
N ALA A 141 -24.19 -10.52 3.47
CA ALA A 141 -25.33 -9.63 3.51
C ALA A 141 -26.38 -9.94 2.42
N LEU A 142 -25.93 -10.46 1.26
CA LEU A 142 -26.81 -10.81 0.14
C LEU A 142 -27.50 -12.17 0.29
N THR A 143 -26.84 -13.15 0.93
CA THR A 143 -27.38 -14.51 1.08
C THR A 143 -28.27 -14.69 2.32
N GLY A 144 -28.20 -13.76 3.29
CA GLY A 144 -29.09 -13.76 4.45
C GLY A 144 -28.82 -14.91 5.45
N ASP A 145 -27.67 -15.58 5.35
CA ASP A 145 -27.23 -16.60 6.31
C ASP A 145 -26.88 -15.93 7.64
N SER A 146 -27.93 -15.67 8.40
CA SER A 146 -27.92 -15.02 9.70
C SER A 146 -27.68 -16.08 10.77
N LYS A 147 -26.43 -16.50 10.96
CA LYS A 147 -25.97 -17.16 12.20
C LYS A 147 -24.45 -17.30 12.23
N PRO A 148 -23.73 -16.43 12.95
CA PRO A 148 -22.45 -16.83 13.51
C PRO A 148 -22.76 -17.73 14.72
N SER A 149 -22.33 -19.00 14.67
CA SER A 149 -22.36 -19.85 15.84
C SER A 149 -21.58 -19.16 16.96
N CYS A 150 -22.11 -19.19 18.17
CA CYS A 150 -21.39 -18.83 19.38
C CYS A 150 -20.32 -19.90 19.69
N GLU A 151 -19.28 -19.99 18.84
CA GLU A 151 -18.00 -20.66 19.10
C GLU A 151 -16.88 -19.73 18.63
N VAL A 152 -16.75 -18.63 19.37
CA VAL A 152 -15.79 -17.54 19.16
C VAL A 152 -14.36 -18.07 19.40
N SER A 153 -13.78 -18.64 18.35
CA SER A 153 -12.32 -18.76 18.09
C SER A 153 -12.03 -19.55 16.81
N SER A 154 -12.97 -20.36 16.31
CA SER A 154 -12.68 -21.40 15.29
C SER A 154 -13.22 -21.10 13.88
N GLU A 155 -14.29 -20.32 13.75
CA GLU A 155 -14.98 -20.20 12.45
C GLU A 155 -14.38 -19.12 11.53
N PHE A 156 -13.74 -18.06 12.06
CA PHE A 156 -12.94 -17.14 11.23
C PHE A 156 -11.66 -17.80 10.69
N ALA A 157 -11.10 -18.76 11.44
CA ALA A 157 -10.07 -19.66 10.94
C ALA A 157 -10.58 -20.62 9.84
N SER A 158 -11.89 -20.78 9.69
CA SER A 158 -12.51 -21.74 8.77
C SER A 158 -13.11 -21.08 7.51
N GLY A 159 -13.49 -19.80 7.55
CA GLY A 159 -13.96 -19.05 6.36
C GLY A 159 -12.86 -18.79 5.32
N LEU A 160 -11.62 -18.61 5.79
CA LEU A 160 -10.43 -18.56 4.93
C LEU A 160 -9.66 -19.88 4.82
N GLY A 161 -10.07 -20.92 5.58
CA GLY A 161 -9.56 -22.30 5.58
C GLY A 161 -8.05 -22.50 5.88
N LYS A 162 -7.25 -21.43 5.84
CA LYS A 162 -5.80 -21.37 6.06
C LYS A 162 -5.46 -20.00 6.62
N ASP A 163 -4.41 -19.94 7.43
CA ASP A 163 -3.82 -18.69 7.91
C ASP A 163 -3.56 -17.72 6.72
N PRO A 164 -4.29 -16.57 6.62
CA PRO A 164 -4.17 -15.65 5.48
C PRO A 164 -2.77 -15.11 5.29
N PHE A 165 -2.07 -14.90 6.40
CA PHE A 165 -0.75 -14.28 6.40
C PHE A 165 0.37 -15.33 6.28
N ALA A 166 0.07 -16.62 6.12
CA ALA A 166 1.09 -17.66 6.00
C ALA A 166 2.10 -17.37 4.89
N GLY A 167 1.63 -16.90 3.74
CA GLY A 167 2.50 -16.49 2.63
C GLY A 167 3.39 -15.30 2.99
N LEU A 168 2.79 -14.26 3.57
CA LEU A 168 3.51 -13.08 4.03
C LEU A 168 4.59 -13.44 5.08
N ARG A 169 4.26 -14.31 6.05
CA ARG A 169 5.21 -14.78 7.07
C ARG A 169 6.43 -15.45 6.47
N VAL A 170 6.25 -16.30 5.46
CA VAL A 170 7.38 -16.96 4.79
C VAL A 170 8.30 -15.92 4.16
N VAL A 171 7.74 -14.95 3.43
CA VAL A 171 8.54 -13.87 2.82
C VAL A 171 9.27 -13.06 3.90
N LEU A 172 8.59 -12.62 4.95
CA LEU A 172 9.21 -11.86 6.02
C LEU A 172 10.29 -12.66 6.77
N GLN A 173 10.11 -13.97 6.92
CA GLN A 173 11.09 -14.85 7.53
C GLN A 173 12.33 -15.05 6.65
N GLU A 174 12.16 -15.21 5.33
CA GLU A 174 13.26 -15.30 4.36
C GLU A 174 14.12 -14.01 4.32
N HIS A 175 13.52 -12.89 4.69
CA HIS A 175 14.19 -11.59 4.77
C HIS A 175 14.72 -11.25 6.19
N ASP A 176 14.64 -12.17 7.16
CA ASP A 176 15.00 -11.95 8.57
C ASP A 176 14.23 -10.78 9.24
N LEU A 177 13.00 -10.51 8.77
CA LEU A 177 12.15 -9.42 9.23
C LEU A 177 10.97 -9.87 10.09
N LEU A 178 10.64 -11.18 10.11
CA LEU A 178 9.54 -11.68 10.92
C LEU A 178 9.89 -11.64 12.42
N THR A 179 9.45 -10.58 13.10
CA THR A 179 9.61 -10.43 14.55
C THR A 179 8.32 -10.81 15.28
N LYS A 180 8.43 -11.11 16.58
CA LYS A 180 7.24 -11.31 17.43
C LYS A 180 6.28 -10.11 17.36
N ARG A 181 6.79 -8.89 17.26
CA ARG A 181 5.93 -7.70 17.23
C ARG A 181 5.16 -7.59 15.92
N ILE A 182 5.78 -7.94 14.79
CA ILE A 182 5.06 -8.04 13.51
C ILE A 182 4.02 -9.15 13.59
N GLU A 183 4.35 -10.29 14.19
CA GLU A 183 3.43 -11.38 14.41
C GLU A 183 2.20 -10.95 15.22
N ASP A 184 2.43 -10.23 16.33
CA ASP A 184 1.37 -9.68 17.19
C ASP A 184 0.48 -8.68 16.41
N GLU A 185 1.05 -7.83 15.55
CA GLU A 185 0.28 -6.90 14.71
C GLU A 185 -0.52 -7.60 13.59
N LEU A 186 -0.01 -8.69 13.01
CA LEU A 186 -0.79 -9.51 12.07
C LEU A 186 -1.96 -10.21 12.76
N MET A 187 -1.77 -10.64 14.02
CA MET A 187 -2.86 -11.18 14.84
C MET A 187 -3.89 -10.11 15.20
N ASN A 188 -3.45 -8.86 15.44
CA ASN A 188 -4.36 -7.72 15.61
C ASN A 188 -5.18 -7.47 14.34
N GLY A 189 -4.60 -7.61 13.15
CA GLY A 189 -5.35 -7.52 11.88
C GLY A 189 -6.44 -8.60 11.75
N LEU A 190 -6.13 -9.85 12.14
CA LEU A 190 -7.16 -10.91 12.20
C LEU A 190 -8.29 -10.57 13.18
N HIS A 191 -7.94 -10.00 14.34
CA HIS A 191 -8.92 -9.60 15.34
C HIS A 191 -9.78 -8.43 14.85
N TYR A 192 -9.18 -7.45 14.16
CA TYR A 192 -9.89 -6.36 13.50
C TYR A 192 -10.93 -6.89 12.51
N TRP A 193 -10.54 -7.76 11.57
CA TRP A 193 -11.49 -8.34 10.62
C TRP A 193 -12.61 -9.12 11.31
N HIS A 194 -12.30 -9.84 12.39
CA HIS A 194 -13.35 -10.51 13.17
C HIS A 194 -14.36 -9.52 13.77
N LEU A 195 -13.89 -8.42 14.35
CA LEU A 195 -14.76 -7.36 14.87
C LEU A 195 -15.57 -6.72 13.75
N GLU A 196 -14.96 -6.47 12.59
CA GLU A 196 -15.65 -5.94 11.41
C GLU A 196 -16.84 -6.82 11.01
N HIS A 197 -16.67 -8.14 11.01
CA HIS A 197 -17.76 -9.09 10.77
C HIS A 197 -18.86 -9.01 11.82
N ILE A 198 -18.51 -8.94 13.11
CA ILE A 198 -19.49 -8.80 14.19
C ILE A 198 -20.30 -7.51 14.00
N LEU A 199 -19.61 -6.39 13.79
CA LEU A 199 -20.21 -5.06 13.68
C LEU A 199 -21.10 -4.95 12.44
N CYS A 200 -20.60 -5.34 11.27
CA CYS A 200 -21.36 -5.30 10.02
C CYS A 200 -22.56 -6.24 10.03
N THR A 201 -22.44 -7.42 10.65
CA THR A 201 -23.56 -8.35 10.83
C THR A 201 -24.64 -7.74 11.73
N ALA A 202 -24.25 -7.18 12.89
CA ALA A 202 -25.19 -6.53 13.81
C ALA A 202 -25.91 -5.35 13.15
N ILE A 203 -25.19 -4.51 12.40
CA ILE A 203 -25.77 -3.39 11.64
C ILE A 203 -26.77 -3.90 10.60
N SER A 204 -26.40 -4.93 9.84
CA SER A 204 -27.27 -5.52 8.80
C SER A 204 -28.53 -6.15 9.39
N ALA A 205 -28.41 -6.79 10.56
CA ALA A 205 -29.52 -7.35 11.32
C ALA A 205 -30.34 -6.31 12.11
N LYS A 206 -29.89 -5.04 12.13
CA LYS A 206 -30.46 -3.95 12.96
C LYS A 206 -30.46 -4.26 14.46
N GLU A 207 -29.45 -4.97 14.90
CA GLU A 207 -29.20 -5.29 16.31
C GLU A 207 -28.37 -4.19 16.98
N GLU A 208 -28.34 -4.21 18.32
CA GLU A 208 -27.54 -3.28 19.10
C GLU A 208 -26.04 -3.56 18.91
N VAL A 209 -25.29 -2.53 18.51
CA VAL A 209 -23.83 -2.58 18.39
C VAL A 209 -23.21 -2.22 19.74
N LYS A 210 -22.27 -3.04 20.21
CA LYS A 210 -21.55 -2.75 21.45
C LYS A 210 -20.49 -1.68 21.22
N ALA A 211 -20.50 -0.65 22.05
CA ALA A 211 -19.51 0.43 21.97
C ALA A 211 -18.08 -0.06 22.16
N ASP A 212 -17.85 -1.05 23.04
CA ASP A 212 -16.51 -1.61 23.27
C ASP A 212 -15.94 -2.29 22.02
N ASP A 213 -16.77 -3.02 21.26
CA ASP A 213 -16.37 -3.68 20.02
C ASP A 213 -15.97 -2.64 18.95
N VAL A 214 -16.69 -1.50 18.87
CA VAL A 214 -16.38 -0.39 17.96
C VAL A 214 -15.06 0.27 18.34
N VAL A 215 -14.88 0.59 19.63
CA VAL A 215 -13.66 1.25 20.11
C VAL A 215 -12.44 0.35 19.90
N GLU A 216 -12.59 -0.95 20.12
CA GLU A 216 -11.50 -1.89 19.87
C GLU A 216 -11.20 -2.03 18.38
N ALA A 217 -12.22 -2.13 17.51
CA ALA A 217 -12.02 -2.16 16.07
C ALA A 217 -11.26 -0.93 15.57
N LEU A 218 -11.63 0.28 16.03
CA LEU A 218 -10.93 1.52 15.70
C LEU A 218 -9.45 1.50 16.09
N ARG A 219 -9.10 0.94 17.25
CA ARG A 219 -7.69 0.81 17.68
C ARG A 219 -6.90 -0.20 16.85
N LEU A 220 -7.58 -1.19 16.27
CA LEU A 220 -6.93 -2.25 15.52
C LEU A 220 -6.84 -1.94 14.02
N LYS A 221 -7.67 -1.01 13.52
CA LYS A 221 -7.86 -0.68 12.10
C LYS A 221 -6.55 -0.43 11.35
N SER A 222 -5.64 0.38 11.90
CA SER A 222 -4.37 0.75 11.25
C SER A 222 -3.22 -0.25 11.50
N PHE A 223 -3.51 -1.56 11.61
CA PHE A 223 -2.46 -2.57 11.84
C PHE A 223 -1.47 -2.69 10.67
N ASP A 224 -1.92 -2.45 9.45
CA ASP A 224 -1.14 -2.40 8.21
C ASP A 224 -0.02 -1.36 8.31
N TYR A 225 -0.35 -0.12 8.72
CA TYR A 225 0.61 0.95 8.98
C TYR A 225 1.61 0.58 10.06
N ARG A 226 1.17 -0.10 11.13
CA ARG A 226 2.04 -0.58 12.20
C ARG A 226 3.00 -1.67 11.71
N VAL A 227 2.54 -2.59 10.88
CA VAL A 227 3.39 -3.58 10.21
C VAL A 227 4.43 -2.89 9.34
N LEU A 228 4.03 -1.95 8.47
CA LEU A 228 4.96 -1.18 7.64
C LEU A 228 5.98 -0.41 8.48
N ASN A 229 5.56 0.18 9.60
CA ASN A 229 6.44 0.90 10.52
C ASN A 229 7.47 -0.03 11.17
N LEU A 230 7.06 -1.22 11.62
CA LEU A 230 7.97 -2.24 12.16
C LEU A 230 8.97 -2.73 11.11
N LEU A 231 8.53 -2.91 9.87
CA LEU A 231 9.41 -3.27 8.76
C LEU A 231 10.48 -2.21 8.54
N MET A 232 10.15 -0.93 8.66
CA MET A 232 11.14 0.14 8.54
C MET A 232 12.25 0.06 9.60
N TYR A 233 11.92 -0.28 10.86
CA TYR A 233 12.94 -0.53 11.89
C TYR A 233 13.82 -1.74 11.52
N GLY A 234 13.21 -2.85 11.11
CA GLY A 234 13.93 -4.07 10.71
C GLY A 234 14.85 -3.84 9.51
N LEU A 235 14.34 -3.23 8.44
CA LEU A 235 15.08 -2.92 7.20
C LEU A 235 16.26 -1.98 7.43
N ARG A 236 16.18 -1.11 8.44
CA ARG A 236 17.24 -0.17 8.85
C ARG A 236 18.17 -0.76 9.90
N ASN A 237 17.87 -1.95 10.43
CA ASN A 237 18.55 -2.57 11.56
C ASN A 237 18.59 -1.67 12.80
N GLU A 238 17.49 -0.98 13.08
CA GLU A 238 17.33 -0.12 14.25
C GLU A 238 16.38 -0.75 15.27
N PRO A 239 16.63 -0.54 16.58
CA PRO A 239 15.68 -0.97 17.59
C PRO A 239 14.37 -0.18 17.46
N VAL A 240 13.26 -0.85 17.72
CA VAL A 240 11.94 -0.22 17.78
C VAL A 240 11.94 0.88 18.85
N ASN A 241 11.50 2.08 18.47
CA ASN A 241 11.31 3.18 19.42
C ASN A 241 9.88 3.15 19.97
N GLU A 242 9.74 2.71 21.21
CA GLU A 242 8.43 2.58 21.87
C GLU A 242 7.68 3.90 22.01
N ALA A 243 8.40 5.01 22.25
CA ALA A 243 7.75 6.31 22.37
C ALA A 243 7.14 6.77 21.03
N HIS A 244 7.78 6.42 19.90
CA HIS A 244 7.20 6.67 18.58
C HIS A 244 5.95 5.82 18.37
N PHE A 245 5.97 4.54 18.76
CA PHE A 245 4.81 3.66 18.63
C PHE A 245 3.63 4.12 19.49
N GLU A 246 3.87 4.52 20.74
CA GLU A 246 2.83 5.05 21.62
C GLU A 246 2.21 6.32 21.00
N PHE A 247 3.03 7.26 20.55
CA PHE A 247 2.57 8.46 19.86
C PHE A 247 1.75 8.14 18.61
N LEU A 248 2.27 7.25 17.75
CA LEU A 248 1.62 6.89 16.49
C LEU A 248 0.29 6.19 16.72
N SER A 249 0.19 5.30 17.71
CA SER A 249 -1.09 4.63 18.03
C SER A 249 -2.22 5.61 18.40
N ILE A 250 -1.87 6.71 19.07
CA ILE A 250 -2.84 7.77 19.38
C ILE A 250 -3.13 8.60 18.12
N SER A 251 -2.10 8.92 17.34
CA SER A 251 -2.25 9.67 16.09
C SER A 251 -3.12 8.93 15.07
N GLU A 252 -2.90 7.63 14.91
CA GLU A 252 -3.70 6.72 14.06
C GLU A 252 -5.16 6.77 14.48
N LEU A 253 -5.46 6.54 15.78
CA LEU A 253 -6.83 6.60 16.29
C LEU A 253 -7.49 7.96 16.01
N LEU A 254 -6.77 9.07 16.15
CA LEU A 254 -7.30 10.40 15.86
C LEU A 254 -7.56 10.61 14.36
N VAL A 255 -6.73 10.05 13.49
CA VAL A 255 -6.94 10.10 12.03
C VAL A 255 -8.19 9.32 11.66
N GLU A 256 -8.35 8.09 12.15
CA GLU A 256 -9.56 7.29 11.88
C GLU A 256 -10.84 8.00 12.34
N MET A 257 -10.81 8.60 13.54
CA MET A 257 -11.95 9.39 14.03
C MET A 257 -12.21 10.65 13.18
N ALA A 258 -11.15 11.30 12.68
CA ALA A 258 -11.28 12.50 11.86
C ALA A 258 -11.84 12.17 10.47
N ASP A 259 -11.40 11.07 9.87
CA ASP A 259 -11.89 10.59 8.58
C ASP A 259 -13.39 10.24 8.67
N ASP A 260 -13.80 9.50 9.71
CA ASP A 260 -15.21 9.19 9.97
C ASP A 260 -16.04 10.48 10.12
N LEU A 261 -15.56 11.45 10.91
CA LEU A 261 -16.27 12.74 11.12
C LEU A 261 -16.39 13.56 9.84
N TYR A 262 -15.36 13.56 9.01
CA TYR A 262 -15.38 14.28 7.74
C TYR A 262 -16.43 13.69 6.78
N ASP A 263 -16.58 12.35 6.75
CA ASP A 263 -17.60 11.69 5.95
C ASP A 263 -19.03 12.07 6.39
N TYR A 264 -19.27 12.31 7.69
CA TYR A 264 -20.56 12.83 8.16
C TYR A 264 -20.83 14.28 7.71
N GLU A 265 -19.79 15.12 7.60
CA GLU A 265 -19.91 16.53 7.23
C GLU A 265 -20.11 16.77 5.73
N VAL A 266 -19.86 15.76 4.87
CA VAL A 266 -20.07 15.86 3.41
C VAL A 266 -21.46 15.36 2.97
N VAL A 267 -22.22 14.71 3.87
CA VAL A 267 -23.63 14.30 3.66
C VAL A 267 -24.74 15.36 3.99
N PRO A 268 -24.50 16.63 4.40
CA PRO A 268 -25.59 17.57 4.68
C PRO A 268 -26.04 18.42 3.49
N ILE A 269 -25.71 18.08 2.23
CA ILE A 269 -26.21 18.85 1.06
C ILE A 269 -27.42 18.21 0.36
N THR A 270 -27.68 16.92 0.53
CA THR A 270 -28.88 16.28 -0.06
C THR A 270 -30.14 16.44 0.79
N LEU A 271 -30.01 16.63 2.11
CA LEU A 271 -31.15 16.89 2.99
C LEU A 271 -31.63 18.35 2.96
N TYR A 272 -30.76 19.32 2.69
CA TYR A 272 -31.18 20.72 2.52
C TYR A 272 -32.02 20.95 1.25
N HIS A 273 -31.78 20.18 0.18
CA HIS A 273 -32.61 20.23 -1.03
C HIS A 273 -33.98 19.55 -0.83
N PHE A 274 -34.07 18.52 0.02
CA PHE A 274 -35.36 17.89 0.34
C PHE A 274 -36.21 18.77 1.27
N TRP A 275 -35.58 19.47 2.23
CA TRP A 275 -36.29 20.34 3.17
C TRP A 275 -36.75 21.68 2.55
N THR A 276 -36.01 22.21 1.57
CA THR A 276 -36.47 23.40 0.80
C THR A 276 -37.53 23.09 -0.26
N LEU A 277 -37.60 21.85 -0.78
CA LEU A 277 -38.68 21.43 -1.69
C LEU A 277 -39.99 21.09 -0.96
N CYS A 278 -39.95 20.69 0.32
CA CYS A 278 -41.15 20.38 1.11
C CYS A 278 -41.68 21.55 1.96
N SER A 279 -41.03 22.72 1.95
CA SER A 279 -41.42 23.88 2.78
C SER A 279 -41.91 25.09 1.98
N ALA A 280 -42.28 24.93 0.70
CA ALA A 280 -42.96 25.99 -0.04
C ALA A 280 -44.43 26.09 0.42
N PRO A 281 -44.88 27.23 0.97
CA PRO A 281 -46.28 27.42 1.33
C PRO A 281 -47.15 27.48 0.07
N VAL A 282 -48.34 26.87 0.17
CA VAL A 282 -49.43 26.88 -0.83
C VAL A 282 -49.89 28.30 -1.14
#